data_AF-A0A455U1V7-F1
#
_entry.id   AF-A0A455U1V7-F1
#
_cell.length_a   1.000
_cell.length_b   1.000
_cell.length_c   1.000
_cell.angle_alpha   90.00
_cell.angle_beta   90.00
_cell.angle_gamma   90.00
#
_symmetry.space_group_name_H-M   'P 1'
#
loop_
_entity.id
_entity.type
_entity.pdbx_description
1 polymer ?
#
loop_
_entity_poly.entity_id
_entity_poly.type
_entity_poly.pdbx_seq_one_letter_code
_entity_poly.pdbx_strand_id
1 'polypeptide(L)'
;MQGDVLGKTPEAFSILPLDDSRTTRLMREELQLRDRSKSQVSYRSHDGQFYPGMMSINRVRNEHGEIDHHVIVLADLSAIPAHARHLNREVYFDALTGLPNLQLLTQLIQESIQHAEAKQLPLAVCSLDIDFFKNINDRLGACVGDSLLASFSQRISHLLFGDDVLARVGAMSLCCYSTTV
;
A
#
# COMPACT_ATOMS: atom_id res chain seq x y z
N MET A 1 1.19 -0.51 25.42
CA MET A 1 2.37 -0.08 24.63
C MET A 1 2.08 1.19 23.81
N GLN A 2 1.46 2.21 24.41
CA GLN A 2 1.06 3.43 23.69
C GLN A 2 1.96 4.65 24.03
N GLY A 3 2.89 4.48 24.98
CA GLY A 3 3.71 5.57 25.53
C GLY A 3 5.13 5.73 24.94
N ASP A 4 5.70 4.70 24.29
CA ASP A 4 7.13 4.69 23.90
C ASP A 4 7.44 5.35 22.53
N VAL A 5 6.41 5.89 21.89
CA VAL A 5 6.40 6.33 20.48
C VAL A 5 6.15 7.84 20.37
N LEU A 6 5.44 8.44 21.34
CA LEU A 6 5.14 9.88 21.38
C LEU A 6 6.43 10.70 21.53
N GLY A 7 6.72 11.56 20.56
CA GLY A 7 7.86 12.49 20.59
C GLY A 7 9.14 12.00 19.90
N LYS A 8 9.15 10.80 19.28
CA LYS A 8 10.29 10.30 18.49
C LYS A 8 10.13 10.63 17.01
N THR A 9 11.22 10.97 16.32
CA THR A 9 11.20 11.24 14.87
C THR A 9 10.93 9.95 14.08
N PRO A 10 10.33 10.01 12.87
CA PRO A 10 10.07 8.83 12.03
C PRO A 10 11.29 7.92 11.79
N GLU A 11 12.50 8.50 11.82
CA GLU A 11 13.79 7.80 11.71
C GLU A 11 14.02 6.80 12.85
N ALA A 12 13.39 7.01 14.02
CA ALA A 12 13.46 6.10 15.17
C ALA A 12 12.77 4.75 14.93
N PHE A 13 11.86 4.67 13.94
CA PHE A 13 11.10 3.43 13.66
C PHE A 13 11.80 2.50 12.67
N SER A 14 13.04 2.82 12.25
CA SER A 14 13.87 1.92 11.42
C SER A 14 13.14 1.43 10.16
N ILE A 15 12.30 2.28 9.57
CA ILE A 15 11.63 2.03 8.30
C ILE A 15 12.61 2.46 7.21
N LEU A 16 13.20 1.49 6.53
CA LEU A 16 14.11 1.71 5.42
C LEU A 16 13.33 1.55 4.10
N PRO A 17 13.46 2.49 3.15
CA PRO A 17 13.02 2.22 1.79
C PRO A 17 13.70 0.95 1.27
N LEU A 18 12.97 0.12 0.53
CA LEU A 18 13.49 -1.15 -0.01
C LEU A 18 14.64 -0.98 -1.01
N ASP A 19 14.92 0.23 -1.49
CA ASP A 19 16.04 0.52 -2.38
C ASP A 19 16.57 1.94 -2.17
N ASP A 20 17.91 2.05 -2.20
CA ASP A 20 18.85 3.19 -2.28
C ASP A 20 18.35 4.64 -2.08
N SER A 21 19.27 5.49 -1.61
CA SER A 21 19.24 6.95 -1.41
C SER A 21 18.43 7.83 -2.41
N ARG A 22 18.11 7.31 -3.61
CA ARG A 22 17.17 7.93 -4.58
C ARG A 22 15.70 7.86 -4.15
N THR A 23 15.28 6.78 -3.51
CA THR A 23 13.88 6.55 -3.10
C THR A 23 13.47 7.48 -1.96
N THR A 24 14.40 7.81 -1.05
CA THR A 24 14.17 8.77 0.05
C THR A 24 13.90 10.18 -0.48
N ARG A 25 14.55 10.58 -1.59
CA ARG A 25 14.34 11.87 -2.24
C ARG A 25 12.99 11.91 -2.97
N LEU A 26 12.67 10.86 -3.71
CA LEU A 26 11.40 10.70 -4.42
C LEU A 26 10.20 10.63 -3.46
N MET A 27 10.33 9.93 -2.32
CA MET A 27 9.35 9.95 -1.23
C MET A 27 9.14 11.35 -0.68
N ARG A 28 10.23 12.08 -0.40
CA ARG A 28 10.14 13.46 0.12
C ARG A 28 9.45 14.38 -0.88
N GLU A 29 9.75 14.24 -2.17
CA GLU A 29 9.12 15.01 -3.25
C GLU A 29 7.64 14.63 -3.46
N GLU A 30 7.27 13.35 -3.40
CA GLU A 30 5.86 12.92 -3.44
C GLU A 30 5.06 13.46 -2.26
N LEU A 31 5.64 13.45 -1.05
CA LEU A 31 5.03 14.03 0.15
C LEU A 31 4.88 15.55 0.08
N GLN A 32 5.73 16.24 -0.70
CA GLN A 32 5.59 17.68 -0.93
C GLN A 32 4.45 17.99 -1.92
N LEU A 33 4.27 17.14 -2.92
CA LEU A 33 3.34 17.36 -4.04
C LEU A 33 1.94 16.79 -3.80
N ARG A 34 1.77 15.83 -2.88
CA ARG A 34 0.52 15.09 -2.69
C ARG A 34 0.17 14.97 -1.21
N ASP A 35 -1.13 15.01 -0.90
CA ASP A 35 -1.62 14.86 0.48
C ASP A 35 -1.55 13.41 0.98
N ARG A 36 -1.37 12.42 0.09
CA ARG A 36 -1.30 10.99 0.43
C ARG A 36 -0.28 10.27 -0.44
N SER A 37 0.41 9.30 0.14
CA SER A 37 1.35 8.41 -0.58
C SER A 37 1.37 7.02 0.04
N LYS A 38 1.37 5.97 -0.79
CA LYS A 38 1.61 4.58 -0.37
C LYS A 38 2.86 4.04 -1.03
N SER A 39 3.66 3.30 -0.26
CA SER A 39 4.99 2.85 -0.69
C SER A 39 5.41 1.60 0.06
N GLN A 40 6.15 0.72 -0.64
CA GLN A 40 6.72 -0.46 -0.02
C GLN A 40 7.96 -0.08 0.79
N VAL A 41 8.09 -0.66 1.96
CA VAL A 41 9.22 -0.44 2.87
C VAL A 41 9.69 -1.76 3.45
N SER A 42 10.93 -1.78 3.91
CA SER A 42 11.41 -2.79 4.85
C SER A 42 11.46 -2.14 6.23
N TYR A 43 10.77 -2.71 7.21
CA TYR A 43 10.81 -2.21 8.58
C TYR A 43 11.47 -3.22 9.49
N ARG A 44 12.16 -2.73 10.52
CA ARG A 44 12.74 -3.58 11.55
C ARG A 44 11.74 -3.78 12.68
N SER A 45 11.36 -5.03 12.94
CA SER A 45 10.52 -5.39 14.08
C SER A 45 11.31 -5.32 15.39
N HIS A 46 10.60 -5.43 16.52
CA HIS A 46 11.16 -5.42 17.87
C HIS A 46 12.17 -6.55 18.14
N ASP A 47 12.07 -7.65 17.38
CA ASP A 47 13.01 -8.78 17.41
C ASP A 47 14.32 -8.51 16.64
N GLY A 48 14.44 -7.34 16.02
CA GLY A 48 15.59 -6.92 15.24
C GLY A 48 15.61 -7.44 13.80
N GLN A 49 14.62 -8.23 13.39
CA GLN A 49 14.51 -8.76 12.02
C GLN A 49 13.81 -7.76 11.10
N PHE A 50 14.15 -7.83 9.81
CA PHE A 50 13.53 -7.00 8.78
C PHE A 50 12.37 -7.73 8.11
N TYR A 51 11.25 -7.02 8.00
CA TYR A 51 10.02 -7.51 7.39
C TYR A 51 9.56 -6.54 6.29
N PRO A 52 8.92 -7.06 5.23
CA PRO A 52 8.27 -6.21 4.24
C PRO A 52 7.03 -5.58 4.85
N GLY A 53 6.79 -4.31 4.53
CA GLY A 53 5.59 -3.58 4.93
C GLY A 53 5.10 -2.67 3.82
N MET A 54 3.81 -2.31 3.88
CA MET A 54 3.25 -1.23 3.08
C MET A 54 3.09 -0.01 3.99
N MET A 55 3.82 1.06 3.67
CA MET A 55 3.71 2.33 4.38
C MET A 55 2.76 3.27 3.65
N SER A 56 1.77 3.76 4.38
CA SER A 56 0.82 4.80 3.97
C SER A 56 1.13 6.07 4.75
N ILE A 57 1.36 7.18 4.06
CA ILE A 57 1.56 8.50 4.67
C ILE A 57 0.43 9.41 4.23
N ASN A 58 -0.25 10.00 5.20
CA ASN A 58 -1.38 10.91 4.99
C ASN A 58 -1.06 12.25 5.66
N ARG A 59 -1.13 13.33 4.89
CA ARG A 59 -0.95 14.69 5.37
C ARG A 59 -2.28 15.21 5.89
N VAL A 60 -2.30 15.63 7.15
CA VAL A 60 -3.47 16.22 7.80
C VAL A 60 -3.31 17.73 7.83
N ARG A 61 -4.38 18.44 7.45
CA ARG A 61 -4.42 19.90 7.41
C ARG A 61 -5.36 20.42 8.48
N ASN A 62 -5.04 21.57 9.05
CA ASN A 62 -5.92 22.27 9.97
C ASN A 62 -7.07 22.98 9.20
N GLU A 63 -7.98 23.61 9.94
CA GLU A 63 -9.12 24.34 9.37
C GLU A 63 -8.72 25.51 8.46
N HIS A 64 -7.46 25.98 8.55
CA HIS A 64 -6.90 27.06 7.74
C HIS A 64 -6.18 26.53 6.48
N GLY A 65 -6.20 25.21 6.23
CA GLY A 65 -5.57 24.56 5.08
C GLY A 65 -4.05 24.35 5.22
N GLU A 66 -3.48 24.72 6.35
CA GLU A 66 -2.06 24.54 6.65
C GLU A 66 -1.79 23.11 7.11
N ILE A 67 -0.55 22.63 6.92
CA ILE A 67 -0.16 21.31 7.42
C ILE A 67 -0.18 21.34 8.94
N ASP A 68 -0.96 20.45 9.53
CA ASP A 68 -0.95 20.25 10.98
C ASP A 68 0.03 19.12 11.35
N HIS A 69 -0.13 17.94 10.74
CA HIS A 69 0.73 16.78 10.98
C HIS A 69 0.68 15.76 9.83
N HIS A 70 1.50 14.71 9.92
CA HIS A 70 1.42 13.54 9.03
C HIS A 70 1.05 12.30 9.86
N VAL A 71 0.12 11.50 9.34
CA VAL A 71 -0.25 10.18 9.87
C VAL A 71 0.45 9.14 9.00
N ILE A 72 1.33 8.35 9.62
CA ILE A 72 2.02 7.24 8.99
C ILE A 72 1.42 5.94 9.52
N VAL A 73 0.96 5.09 8.61
CA VAL A 73 0.42 3.76 8.91
C VAL A 73 1.27 2.73 8.19
N LEU A 74 1.63 1.67 8.88
CA LEU A 74 2.47 0.59 8.36
C LEU A 74 1.68 -0.71 8.45
N ALA A 75 1.24 -1.20 7.30
CA ALA A 75 0.65 -2.53 7.20
C ALA A 75 1.78 -3.57 7.12
N ASP A 76 1.79 -4.47 8.09
CA ASP A 76 2.73 -5.59 8.19
C ASP A 76 2.44 -6.61 7.07
N LEU A 77 3.45 -6.95 6.27
CA LEU A 77 3.37 -7.98 5.22
C LEU A 77 4.23 -9.22 5.56
N SER A 78 4.56 -9.44 6.83
CA SER A 78 5.37 -10.57 7.34
C SER A 78 4.76 -11.94 7.06
N ALA A 79 3.45 -11.97 6.77
CA ALA A 79 2.70 -13.04 6.13
C ALA A 79 3.44 -13.71 4.96
N ILE A 80 4.22 -12.90 4.23
CA ILE A 80 5.02 -13.36 3.10
C ILE A 80 6.06 -14.39 3.60
N PRO A 81 6.02 -15.64 3.08
CA PRO A 81 6.93 -16.70 3.49
C PRO A 81 8.40 -16.32 3.36
N ALA A 82 9.22 -16.71 4.34
CA ALA A 82 10.62 -16.31 4.45
C ALA A 82 11.49 -16.62 3.21
N HIS A 83 11.21 -17.74 2.54
CA HIS A 83 11.87 -18.15 1.30
C HIS A 83 11.59 -17.20 0.13
N ALA A 84 10.51 -16.43 0.20
CA ALA A 84 10.17 -15.41 -0.77
C ALA A 84 10.45 -13.97 -0.27
N ARG A 85 10.91 -13.79 0.97
CA ARG A 85 11.34 -12.49 1.50
C ARG A 85 12.62 -11.97 0.82
N HIS A 86 13.44 -12.88 0.29
CA HIS A 86 14.67 -12.55 -0.43
C HIS A 86 14.55 -12.70 -1.95
N LEU A 87 13.40 -13.18 -2.46
CA LEU A 87 13.23 -13.55 -3.86
C LEU A 87 11.95 -12.91 -4.45
N ASN A 88 12.21 -11.96 -5.33
CA ASN A 88 11.33 -11.42 -6.37
C ASN A 88 10.03 -10.77 -5.91
N ARG A 89 10.06 -9.43 -5.90
CA ARG A 89 8.90 -8.54 -6.02
C ARG A 89 7.83 -9.08 -6.98
N GLU A 90 8.24 -9.74 -8.06
CA GLU A 90 7.37 -10.34 -9.08
C GLU A 90 6.42 -11.45 -8.56
N VAL A 91 6.72 -12.10 -7.44
CA VAL A 91 5.89 -13.19 -6.89
C VAL A 91 4.64 -12.67 -6.18
N TYR A 92 4.73 -11.50 -5.54
CA TYR A 92 3.66 -10.95 -4.71
C TYR A 92 3.13 -9.61 -5.18
N PHE A 93 3.80 -8.98 -6.14
CA PHE A 93 3.41 -7.69 -6.67
C PHE A 93 3.25 -7.76 -8.18
N ASP A 94 2.26 -7.05 -8.67
CA ASP A 94 2.05 -6.86 -10.09
C ASP A 94 3.10 -5.90 -10.66
N ALA A 95 3.81 -6.32 -11.71
CA ALA A 95 4.92 -5.56 -12.28
C ALA A 95 4.48 -4.22 -12.93
N LEU A 96 3.25 -4.15 -13.44
CA LEU A 96 2.74 -2.94 -14.11
C LEU A 96 2.37 -1.85 -13.10
N THR A 97 1.66 -2.22 -12.04
CA THR A 97 1.06 -1.26 -11.09
C THR A 97 1.87 -1.12 -9.80
N GLY A 98 2.73 -2.09 -9.48
CA GLY A 98 3.43 -2.19 -8.21
C GLY A 98 2.53 -2.56 -7.02
N LEU A 99 1.24 -2.80 -7.25
CA LEU A 99 0.28 -3.22 -6.23
C LEU A 99 0.47 -4.69 -5.86
N PRO A 100 0.06 -5.12 -4.65
CA PRO A 100 -0.17 -6.52 -4.33
C PRO A 100 -0.89 -7.24 -5.47
N ASN A 101 -0.43 -8.43 -5.81
CA ASN A 101 -1.14 -9.30 -6.73
C ASN A 101 -2.21 -10.13 -5.98
N LEU A 102 -2.96 -10.94 -6.73
CA LEU A 102 -4.01 -11.79 -6.16
C LEU A 102 -3.49 -12.75 -5.08
N GLN A 103 -2.27 -13.26 -5.23
CA GLN A 103 -1.67 -14.17 -4.26
C GLN A 103 -1.44 -13.47 -2.92
N LEU A 104 -0.82 -12.28 -2.92
CA LEU A 104 -0.61 -11.50 -1.70
C LEU A 104 -1.94 -11.06 -1.09
N LEU A 105 -2.89 -10.58 -1.90
CA LEU A 105 -4.21 -10.18 -1.43
C LEU A 105 -4.92 -11.32 -0.68
N THR A 106 -4.88 -12.53 -1.24
CA THR A 106 -5.55 -13.69 -0.63
C THR A 106 -4.98 -14.00 0.76
N GLN A 107 -3.65 -13.92 0.92
CA GLN A 107 -3.00 -14.09 2.22
C GLN A 107 -3.41 -13.00 3.20
N LEU A 108 -3.38 -11.74 2.77
CA LEU A 108 -3.74 -10.59 3.61
C LEU A 108 -5.20 -10.62 4.07
N ILE A 109 -6.12 -11.04 3.19
CA ILE A 109 -7.52 -11.22 3.55
C ILE A 109 -7.68 -12.35 4.57
N GLN A 110 -6.98 -13.48 4.41
CA GLN A 110 -7.05 -14.59 5.37
C GLN A 110 -6.60 -14.17 6.77
N GLU A 111 -5.50 -13.43 6.87
CA GLU A 111 -5.04 -12.88 8.16
C GLU A 111 -6.00 -11.85 8.72
N SER A 112 -6.54 -10.98 7.86
CA SER A 112 -7.51 -9.96 8.27
C SER A 112 -8.81 -10.57 8.79
N ILE A 113 -9.27 -11.69 8.22
CA ILE A 113 -10.43 -12.46 8.72
C ILE A 113 -10.15 -12.94 10.14
N GLN A 114 -9.00 -13.59 10.39
CA GLN A 114 -8.64 -14.09 11.72
C GLN A 114 -8.56 -12.95 12.74
N HIS A 115 -8.01 -11.80 12.33
CA HIS A 115 -7.91 -10.61 13.18
C HIS A 115 -9.28 -10.01 13.50
N ALA A 116 -10.13 -9.89 12.48
CA ALA A 116 -11.48 -9.36 12.58
C ALA A 116 -12.35 -10.24 13.48
N GLU A 117 -12.27 -11.56 13.36
CA GLU A 117 -12.96 -12.51 14.24
C GLU A 117 -12.52 -12.37 15.70
N ALA A 118 -11.20 -12.31 15.93
CA ALA A 118 -10.66 -12.18 17.28
C ALA A 118 -11.05 -10.86 17.98
N LYS A 119 -11.18 -9.77 17.20
CA LYS A 119 -11.49 -8.43 17.72
C LYS A 119 -12.94 -7.99 17.52
N GLN A 120 -13.78 -8.83 16.92
CA GLN A 120 -15.16 -8.51 16.54
C GLN A 120 -15.26 -7.23 15.67
N LEU A 121 -14.33 -7.07 14.75
CA LEU A 121 -14.29 -5.92 13.83
C LEU A 121 -14.94 -6.29 12.48
N PRO A 122 -15.58 -5.33 11.80
CA PRO A 122 -16.05 -5.55 10.45
C PRO A 122 -14.88 -5.62 9.46
N LEU A 123 -15.05 -6.43 8.41
CA LEU A 123 -14.13 -6.52 7.27
C LEU A 123 -14.94 -6.33 6.00
N ALA A 124 -14.54 -5.37 5.16
CA ALA A 124 -15.15 -5.13 3.86
C ALA A 124 -14.17 -5.51 2.75
N VAL A 125 -14.68 -6.15 1.69
CA VAL A 125 -13.93 -6.47 0.46
C VAL A 125 -14.73 -5.95 -0.73
N CYS A 126 -14.07 -5.22 -1.64
CA CYS A 126 -14.69 -4.60 -2.80
C CYS A 126 -13.85 -4.89 -4.06
N SER A 127 -14.50 -5.24 -5.15
CA SER A 127 -13.89 -5.40 -6.47
C SER A 127 -14.30 -4.23 -7.36
N LEU A 128 -13.34 -3.67 -8.09
CA LEU A 128 -13.50 -2.55 -9.00
C LEU A 128 -13.01 -2.95 -10.39
N ASP A 129 -13.82 -2.70 -11.41
CA ASP A 129 -13.47 -2.92 -12.81
C ASP A 129 -13.42 -1.58 -13.57
N ILE A 130 -12.49 -1.46 -14.52
CA ILE A 130 -12.45 -0.31 -15.43
C ILE A 130 -13.39 -0.57 -16.61
N ASP A 131 -14.51 0.14 -16.66
CA ASP A 131 -15.46 0.06 -17.75
C ASP A 131 -14.81 0.40 -19.11
N PHE A 132 -15.23 -0.34 -20.14
CA PHE A 132 -14.76 -0.19 -21.52
C PHE A 132 -13.24 -0.33 -21.73
N PHE A 133 -12.49 -0.90 -20.77
CA PHE A 133 -11.04 -1.07 -20.89
C PHE A 133 -10.62 -1.82 -22.16
N LYS A 134 -11.38 -2.86 -22.53
CA LYS A 134 -11.16 -3.60 -23.78
C LYS A 134 -11.27 -2.70 -25.02
N ASN A 135 -12.27 -1.81 -25.07
CA ASN A 135 -12.43 -0.89 -26.20
C ASN A 135 -11.23 0.07 -26.34
N ILE A 136 -10.62 0.46 -25.22
CA ILE A 136 -9.42 1.29 -25.20
C ILE A 136 -8.23 0.50 -25.77
N ASN A 137 -8.02 -0.73 -25.30
CA ASN A 137 -6.97 -1.61 -25.84
C ASN A 137 -7.14 -1.86 -27.34
N ASP A 138 -8.36 -2.15 -27.78
CA ASP A 138 -8.66 -2.47 -29.17
C ASP A 138 -8.46 -1.27 -30.10
N ARG A 139 -8.70 -0.03 -29.62
CA ARG A 139 -8.59 1.20 -30.43
C ARG A 139 -7.23 1.89 -30.35
N LEU A 140 -6.61 1.89 -29.18
CA LEU A 140 -5.42 2.69 -28.86
C LEU A 140 -4.19 1.83 -28.54
N GLY A 141 -4.35 0.51 -28.48
CA GLY A 141 -3.29 -0.44 -28.21
C GLY A 141 -3.08 -0.71 -26.72
N ALA A 142 -2.49 -1.87 -26.43
CA ALA A 142 -2.27 -2.36 -25.06
C ALA A 142 -1.42 -1.41 -24.21
N CYS A 143 -0.39 -0.77 -24.78
CA CYS A 143 0.46 0.18 -24.03
C CYS A 143 -0.33 1.37 -23.46
N VAL A 144 -1.38 1.82 -24.17
CA VAL A 144 -2.25 2.90 -23.69
C VAL A 144 -3.16 2.41 -22.57
N GLY A 145 -3.69 1.19 -22.69
CA GLY A 145 -4.45 0.56 -21.60
C GLY A 145 -3.60 0.33 -20.36
N ASP A 146 -2.36 -0.13 -20.51
CA ASP A 146 -1.43 -0.34 -19.40
C ASP A 146 -1.15 0.99 -18.67
N SER A 147 -0.93 2.07 -19.43
CA SER A 147 -0.72 3.42 -18.88
C SER A 147 -1.96 3.95 -18.14
N LEU A 148 -3.16 3.70 -18.69
CA LEU A 148 -4.43 4.01 -18.05
C LEU A 148 -4.58 3.25 -16.73
N LEU A 149 -4.34 1.94 -16.75
CA LEU A 149 -4.49 1.08 -15.59
C LEU A 149 -3.50 1.44 -14.48
N ALA A 150 -2.24 1.73 -14.82
CA ALA A 150 -1.25 2.20 -13.86
C ALA A 150 -1.69 3.53 -13.21
N SER A 151 -2.17 4.48 -14.02
CA SER A 151 -2.66 5.78 -13.54
C SER A 151 -3.93 5.66 -12.69
N PHE A 152 -4.86 4.79 -13.08
CA PHE A 152 -6.10 4.53 -12.35
C PHE A 152 -5.81 3.88 -11.00
N SER A 153 -4.99 2.83 -11.00
CA SER A 153 -4.51 2.14 -9.79
C SER A 153 -3.87 3.11 -8.79
N GLN A 154 -3.00 4.00 -9.29
CA GLN A 154 -2.35 5.01 -8.45
C GLN A 154 -3.38 5.98 -7.83
N ARG A 155 -4.36 6.45 -8.61
CA ARG A 155 -5.43 7.34 -8.10
C ARG A 155 -6.26 6.67 -7.02
N ILE A 156 -6.70 5.42 -7.22
CA ILE A 156 -7.49 4.70 -6.23
C ILE A 156 -6.67 4.43 -4.96
N SER A 157 -5.40 4.05 -5.10
CA SER A 157 -4.51 3.82 -3.95
C SER A 157 -4.41 5.03 -3.03
N HIS A 158 -4.44 6.24 -3.60
CA HIS A 158 -4.45 7.50 -2.83
C HIS A 158 -5.79 7.81 -2.15
N LEU A 159 -6.91 7.25 -2.61
CA LEU A 159 -8.20 7.44 -1.96
C LEU A 159 -8.34 6.58 -0.70
N LEU A 160 -7.63 5.46 -0.65
CA LEU A 160 -7.62 4.53 0.47
C LEU A 160 -6.83 5.07 1.67
N PHE A 161 -7.29 4.77 2.87
CA PHE A 161 -6.72 5.32 4.11
C PHE A 161 -6.20 4.20 5.03
N GLY A 162 -5.32 4.55 5.97
CA GLY A 162 -4.86 3.60 7.00
C GLY A 162 -4.33 2.27 6.45
N ASP A 163 -4.89 1.18 6.97
CA ASP A 163 -4.54 -0.22 6.68
C ASP A 163 -5.23 -0.79 5.43
N ASP A 164 -5.99 0.03 4.69
CA ASP A 164 -6.64 -0.41 3.46
C ASP A 164 -5.60 -0.88 2.44
N VAL A 165 -5.84 -2.03 1.83
CA VAL A 165 -4.95 -2.58 0.78
C VAL A 165 -5.68 -2.57 -0.55
N LEU A 166 -5.02 -2.09 -1.60
CA LEU A 166 -5.44 -2.23 -2.99
C LEU A 166 -4.55 -3.25 -3.67
N ALA A 167 -5.14 -4.17 -4.43
CA ALA A 167 -4.44 -5.20 -5.16
C ALA A 167 -4.93 -5.26 -6.60
N ARG A 168 -4.04 -5.67 -7.51
CA ARG A 168 -4.42 -6.05 -8.87
C ARG A 168 -4.78 -7.53 -8.89
N VAL A 169 -6.02 -7.83 -9.22
CA VAL A 169 -6.57 -9.21 -9.20
C VAL A 169 -6.87 -9.75 -10.60
N GLY A 170 -6.86 -8.90 -11.63
CA GLY A 170 -7.09 -9.30 -13.01
C GLY A 170 -6.51 -8.32 -14.02
N ALA A 171 -6.86 -8.53 -15.29
CA ALA A 171 -6.36 -7.70 -16.39
C ALA A 171 -6.77 -6.23 -16.24
N MET A 172 -8.00 -5.97 -15.81
CA MET A 172 -8.59 -4.64 -15.60
C MET A 172 -9.20 -4.46 -14.19
N SER A 173 -9.07 -5.47 -13.34
CA SER A 173 -9.77 -5.58 -12.06
C SER A 173 -8.82 -5.28 -10.91
N LEU A 174 -9.28 -4.41 -10.01
CA LEU A 174 -8.65 -4.12 -8.73
C LEU A 174 -9.54 -4.63 -7.61
N CYS A 175 -8.93 -5.02 -6.49
CA CYS A 175 -9.67 -5.37 -5.29
C CYS A 175 -9.09 -4.60 -4.11
N CYS A 176 -9.95 -4.08 -3.24
CA CYS A 176 -9.53 -3.52 -1.98
C CYS A 176 -10.21 -4.20 -0.81
N TYR A 177 -9.52 -4.27 0.32
CA TYR A 177 -10.14 -4.61 1.58
C TYR A 177 -9.86 -3.54 2.64
N SER A 178 -10.81 -3.39 3.56
CA SER A 178 -10.73 -2.46 4.68
C SER A 178 -11.20 -3.13 5.97
N THR A 179 -10.44 -2.93 7.04
CA THR A 179 -10.76 -3.36 8.41
C THR A 179 -11.43 -2.25 9.23
N THR A 180 -11.62 -1.07 8.64
CA THR A 180 -12.26 0.08 9.29
C THR A 180 -13.43 0.53 8.42
N VAL A 181 -14.66 0.17 8.81
CA VAL A 181 -15.89 0.60 8.12
C VAL A 181 -16.45 1.85 8.78
#